data_AF-A0A356APA5-F1
#
_entry.id   AF-A0A356APA5-F1
#
_cell.length_a   1.000
_cell.length_b   1.000
_cell.length_c   1.000
_cell.angle_alpha   90.00
_cell.angle_beta   90.00
_cell.angle_gamma   90.00
#
_symmetry.space_group_name_H-M   'P 1'
#
loop_
_entity.id
_entity.type
_entity.pdbx_description
1 polymer ?
#
loop_
_entity_poly.entity_id
_entity_poly.type
_entity_poly.pdbx_seq_one_letter_code
_entity_poly.pdbx_strand_id
1 'polypeptide(L)'
;TSPDKELNCGCCGYNSCREKAIAVLQGKADIRMCIPYMRELAESMSNAVVENSPTGILILNASLNIDQFNPSAKKLLHLDETSAGQPIRRFLPSPDFEQVLTSGKNILNHKQNYKNLNLIVKQTVVLVENSHFLFVLLEDITREEQIRENQRRTAEETVAFANEAVSRQMRAVQEIANLLGETTSETEVALRQLTKNIISKKGEDNDRSN
;
A
#
# COMPACT_ATOMS: atom_id res chain seq x y z
N THR A 1 -37.71 14.54 -24.17
CA THR A 1 -37.71 15.65 -25.14
C THR A 1 -38.29 16.88 -24.46
N SER A 2 -37.45 17.67 -23.77
CA SER A 2 -37.87 19.02 -23.34
C SER A 2 -37.68 19.97 -24.52
N PRO A 3 -38.60 20.92 -24.80
CA PRO A 3 -38.41 21.96 -25.80
C PRO A 3 -37.05 22.68 -25.67
N ASP A 4 -36.55 22.86 -24.44
CA ASP A 4 -35.29 23.56 -24.16
C ASP A 4 -34.04 22.83 -24.69
N LYS A 5 -34.15 21.53 -25.02
CA LYS A 5 -33.06 20.75 -25.61
C LYS A 5 -33.09 20.75 -27.15
N GLU A 6 -34.12 21.34 -27.79
CA GLU A 6 -34.18 21.52 -29.24
C GLU A 6 -33.39 22.77 -29.67
N LEU A 7 -32.06 22.71 -29.59
CA LEU A 7 -31.18 23.85 -29.83
C LEU A 7 -31.20 24.39 -31.28
N ASN A 8 -31.58 23.55 -32.25
CA ASN A 8 -31.68 23.87 -33.68
C ASN A 8 -30.47 24.65 -34.25
N CYS A 9 -29.26 24.35 -33.76
CA CYS A 9 -28.05 25.12 -34.04
C CYS A 9 -27.43 24.95 -35.45
N GLY A 10 -27.88 23.98 -36.23
CA GLY A 10 -27.37 23.75 -37.59
C GLY A 10 -25.95 23.14 -37.69
N CYS A 11 -25.18 23.06 -36.61
CA CYS A 11 -23.76 22.64 -36.64
C CYS A 11 -23.51 21.21 -37.17
N CYS A 12 -24.54 20.37 -37.22
CA CYS A 12 -24.45 19.00 -37.72
C CYS A 12 -24.96 18.83 -39.17
N GLY A 13 -25.28 19.93 -39.86
CA GLY A 13 -25.77 19.94 -41.25
C GLY A 13 -27.28 19.76 -41.43
N TYR A 14 -28.06 19.77 -40.34
CA TYR A 14 -29.53 19.65 -40.37
C TYR A 14 -30.19 20.93 -39.84
N ASN A 15 -31.34 21.32 -40.41
CA ASN A 15 -32.01 22.58 -40.11
C ASN A 15 -32.73 22.57 -38.76
N SER A 16 -33.10 21.38 -38.27
CA SER A 16 -33.66 21.22 -36.93
C SER A 16 -33.14 19.96 -36.24
N CYS A 17 -33.11 19.99 -34.90
CA CYS A 17 -32.82 18.82 -34.07
C CYS A 17 -33.79 17.66 -34.36
N ARG A 18 -35.04 17.98 -34.71
CA ARG A 18 -36.06 16.99 -35.10
C ARG A 18 -35.74 16.33 -36.43
N GLU A 19 -35.34 17.10 -37.44
CA GLU A 19 -34.89 16.58 -38.74
C GLU A 19 -33.69 15.66 -38.56
N LYS A 20 -32.70 16.07 -37.75
CA LYS A 20 -31.56 15.21 -37.40
C LYS A 20 -32.02 13.91 -36.73
N ALA A 21 -32.94 13.97 -35.77
CA ALA A 21 -33.44 12.79 -35.06
C ALA A 21 -34.11 11.79 -36.02
N ILE A 22 -34.91 12.28 -36.98
CA ILE A 22 -35.51 11.45 -38.03
C ILE A 22 -34.42 10.78 -38.88
N ALA A 23 -33.40 11.53 -39.30
CA ALA A 23 -32.30 10.98 -40.10
C ALA A 23 -31.49 9.92 -39.35
N VAL A 24 -31.30 10.07 -38.03
CA VAL A 24 -30.66 9.06 -37.17
C VAL A 24 -31.50 7.79 -37.08
N LEU A 25 -32.81 7.90 -36.83
CA LEU A 25 -33.73 6.75 -36.78
C LEU A 25 -33.79 5.98 -38.10
N GLN A 26 -33.62 6.67 -39.23
CA GLN A 26 -33.55 6.06 -40.56
C GLN A 26 -32.18 5.47 -40.90
N GLY A 27 -31.19 5.53 -39.99
CA GLY A 27 -29.82 5.06 -40.24
C GLY A 27 -29.02 5.92 -41.22
N LYS A 28 -29.52 7.12 -41.58
CA LYS A 28 -28.88 8.04 -42.54
C LYS A 28 -27.87 8.99 -41.89
N ALA A 29 -27.85 9.05 -40.56
CA ALA A 29 -26.98 9.96 -39.83
C ALA A 29 -26.58 9.37 -38.47
N ASP A 30 -25.38 9.72 -37.99
CA ASP A 30 -24.93 9.31 -36.65
C ASP A 30 -25.25 10.42 -35.62
N ILE A 31 -25.70 10.03 -34.43
CA ILE A 31 -25.97 10.96 -33.32
C ILE A 31 -24.70 11.69 -32.85
N ARG A 32 -23.54 11.05 -32.98
CA ARG A 32 -22.22 11.60 -32.63
C ARG A 32 -21.79 12.77 -33.52
N MET A 33 -22.51 13.04 -34.61
CA MET A 33 -22.30 14.26 -35.41
C MET A 33 -22.92 15.51 -34.74
N CYS A 34 -23.74 15.33 -33.70
CA CYS A 34 -24.32 16.45 -32.96
C CYS A 34 -23.30 17.01 -31.99
N ILE A 35 -22.74 18.18 -32.32
CA ILE A 35 -21.71 18.85 -31.50
C ILE A 35 -22.19 19.12 -30.06
N PRO A 36 -23.41 19.68 -29.81
CA PRO A 36 -23.89 19.87 -28.45
C PRO A 36 -23.99 18.58 -27.64
N TYR A 37 -24.51 17.51 -28.27
CA TYR A 37 -24.61 16.20 -27.61
C TYR A 37 -23.25 15.62 -27.28
N MET A 38 -22.29 15.67 -28.21
CA MET A 38 -20.94 15.16 -27.97
C MET A 38 -20.21 15.92 -26.87
N ARG A 39 -20.46 17.23 -26.75
CA ARG A 39 -19.93 18.04 -25.65
C ARG A 39 -20.53 17.63 -24.30
N GLU A 40 -21.86 17.55 -24.19
CA GLU A 40 -22.54 17.10 -22.97
C GLU A 40 -22.08 15.68 -22.57
N LEU A 41 -21.90 14.80 -23.56
CA LEU A 41 -21.36 13.45 -23.35
C LEU A 41 -19.92 13.49 -22.80
N ALA A 42 -19.03 14.28 -23.39
CA ALA A 42 -17.65 14.41 -22.91
C ALA A 42 -17.55 15.00 -21.49
N GLU A 43 -18.35 16.04 -21.21
CA GLU A 43 -18.44 16.67 -19.87
C GLU A 43 -18.98 15.67 -18.83
N SER A 44 -20.06 14.96 -19.15
CA SER A 44 -20.64 13.95 -18.25
C SER A 44 -19.71 12.77 -17.98
N MET A 45 -18.95 12.29 -18.99
CA MET A 45 -17.95 11.25 -18.80
C MET A 45 -16.84 11.70 -17.84
N SER A 46 -16.33 12.93 -18.03
CA SER A 46 -15.29 13.49 -17.17
C SER A 46 -15.77 13.60 -15.72
N ASN A 47 -16.99 14.12 -15.53
CA ASN A 47 -17.61 14.22 -14.21
C ASN A 47 -17.85 12.84 -13.59
N ALA A 48 -18.30 11.86 -14.36
CA ALA A 48 -18.54 10.50 -13.88
C ALA A 48 -17.26 9.84 -13.34
N VAL A 49 -16.11 10.08 -13.98
CA VAL A 49 -14.80 9.59 -13.50
C VAL A 49 -14.45 10.20 -12.15
N VAL A 50 -14.58 11.51 -11.99
CA VAL A 50 -14.25 12.22 -10.73
C VAL A 50 -15.18 11.79 -9.60
N GLU A 51 -16.50 11.78 -9.85
CA GLU A 51 -17.54 11.44 -8.88
C GLU A 51 -17.47 10.00 -8.39
N ASN A 52 -17.15 9.06 -9.28
CA ASN A 52 -17.09 7.63 -8.96
C ASN A 52 -15.67 7.12 -8.69
N SER A 53 -14.66 8.01 -8.68
CA SER A 53 -13.28 7.62 -8.39
C SER A 53 -13.16 7.11 -6.95
N PRO A 54 -12.53 5.95 -6.71
CA PRO A 54 -12.24 5.47 -5.35
C PRO A 54 -11.12 6.28 -4.68
N THR A 55 -10.34 7.03 -5.45
CA THR A 55 -9.28 7.90 -4.96
C THR A 55 -9.85 9.26 -4.56
N GLY A 56 -9.38 9.81 -3.44
CA GLY A 56 -9.72 11.18 -3.04
C GLY A 56 -9.09 12.18 -4.00
N ILE A 57 -9.89 13.09 -4.54
CA ILE A 57 -9.46 14.15 -5.44
C ILE A 57 -9.77 15.48 -4.78
N LEU A 58 -8.77 16.37 -4.73
CA LEU A 58 -8.88 17.74 -4.25
C LEU A 58 -8.29 18.71 -5.28
N ILE A 59 -8.90 19.87 -5.40
CA ILE A 59 -8.37 21.02 -6.13
C ILE A 59 -8.12 22.11 -5.10
N LEU A 60 -6.90 22.64 -5.07
CA LEU A 60 -6.50 23.73 -4.18
C LEU A 60 -6.13 24.95 -5.01
N ASN A 61 -6.59 26.13 -4.61
CA ASN A 61 -6.16 27.37 -5.27
C ASN A 61 -4.74 27.80 -4.83
N ALA A 62 -4.23 28.89 -5.43
CA ALA A 62 -2.90 29.42 -5.14
C ALA A 62 -2.67 29.82 -3.66
N SER A 63 -3.74 30.06 -2.90
CA SER A 63 -3.68 30.35 -1.45
C SER A 63 -3.74 29.07 -0.59
N LEU A 64 -3.65 27.89 -1.20
CA LEU A 64 -3.80 26.57 -0.56
C LEU A 64 -5.14 26.39 0.16
N ASN A 65 -6.19 27.05 -0.34
CA ASN A 65 -7.55 26.80 0.09
C ASN A 65 -8.21 25.76 -0.81
N ILE A 66 -9.08 24.94 -0.24
CA ILE A 66 -9.85 23.92 -0.97
C ILE A 66 -10.83 24.62 -1.89
N ASP A 67 -10.70 24.42 -3.20
CA ASP A 67 -11.67 24.92 -4.19
C ASP A 67 -12.75 23.87 -4.45
N GLN A 68 -12.34 22.63 -4.73
CA GLN A 68 -13.24 21.52 -5.05
C GLN A 68 -12.70 20.19 -4.51
N PHE A 69 -13.60 19.22 -4.32
CA PHE A 69 -13.25 17.87 -3.91
C PHE A 69 -14.31 16.87 -4.37
N ASN A 70 -13.89 15.63 -4.60
CA ASN A 70 -14.83 14.56 -4.96
C ASN A 70 -15.41 13.85 -3.72
N PRO A 71 -16.44 12.99 -3.88
CA PRO A 71 -17.05 12.26 -2.76
C PRO A 71 -16.07 11.39 -1.96
N SER A 72 -15.05 10.83 -2.62
CA SER A 72 -14.03 10.02 -1.94
C SER A 72 -13.16 10.86 -1.02
N ALA A 73 -12.71 12.05 -1.45
CA ALA A 73 -12.01 13.00 -0.59
C ALA A 73 -12.91 13.49 0.56
N LYS A 74 -14.20 13.73 0.27
CA LYS A 74 -15.20 14.09 1.29
C LYS A 74 -15.27 13.06 2.41
N LYS A 75 -15.36 11.77 2.06
CA LYS A 75 -15.41 10.67 3.03
C LYS A 75 -14.07 10.48 3.75
N LEU A 76 -12.96 10.55 3.01
CA LEU A 76 -11.61 10.28 3.51
C LEU A 76 -11.17 11.32 4.55
N LEU A 77 -11.45 12.61 4.30
CA LEU A 77 -11.04 13.73 5.15
C LEU A 77 -12.19 14.31 5.99
N HIS A 78 -13.36 13.68 5.97
CA HIS A 78 -14.57 14.15 6.64
C HIS A 78 -14.96 15.60 6.29
N LEU A 79 -14.85 15.95 5.01
CA LEU A 79 -15.19 17.29 4.52
C LEU A 79 -16.71 17.47 4.40
N ASP A 80 -17.12 18.74 4.44
CA ASP A 80 -18.48 19.20 4.21
C ASP A 80 -18.49 20.37 3.20
N GLU A 81 -19.67 20.88 2.87
CA GLU A 81 -19.78 22.00 1.94
C GLU A 81 -19.11 23.28 2.45
N THR A 82 -18.98 23.44 3.77
CA THR A 82 -18.30 24.59 4.39
C THR A 82 -16.78 24.49 4.32
N SER A 83 -16.26 23.32 3.96
CA SER A 83 -14.83 23.06 3.81
C SER A 83 -14.27 23.72 2.55
N ALA A 84 -15.10 23.98 1.54
CA ALA A 84 -14.72 24.78 0.39
C ALA A 84 -14.38 26.22 0.83
N GLY A 85 -13.29 26.76 0.30
CA GLY A 85 -12.72 28.05 0.68
C GLY A 85 -11.84 28.04 1.93
N GLN A 86 -11.78 26.94 2.68
CA GLN A 86 -10.92 26.84 3.87
C GLN A 86 -9.50 26.37 3.54
N PRO A 87 -8.50 26.70 4.38
CA PRO A 87 -7.12 26.23 4.19
C PRO A 87 -7.00 24.71 4.32
N ILE A 88 -6.37 24.05 3.34
CA ILE A 88 -6.18 22.59 3.34
C ILE A 88 -5.44 22.10 4.59
N ARG A 89 -4.51 22.91 5.11
CA ARG A 89 -3.69 22.58 6.28
C ARG A 89 -4.51 22.22 7.53
N ARG A 90 -5.76 22.68 7.63
CA ARG A 90 -6.67 22.31 8.72
C ARG A 90 -7.10 20.84 8.67
N PHE A 91 -7.25 20.31 7.47
CA PHE A 91 -7.74 18.95 7.21
C PHE A 91 -6.60 17.99 6.93
N LEU A 92 -5.59 18.45 6.19
CA LEU A 92 -4.46 17.66 5.75
C LEU A 92 -3.17 18.49 5.84
N PRO A 93 -2.50 18.51 7.01
CA PRO A 93 -1.28 19.29 7.19
C PRO A 93 -0.09 18.57 6.54
N SER A 94 0.31 19.01 5.34
CA SER A 94 1.42 18.43 4.58
C SER A 94 2.28 19.53 3.96
N PRO A 95 3.62 19.49 4.10
CA PRO A 95 4.52 20.46 3.48
C PRO A 95 4.58 20.32 1.95
N ASP A 96 4.08 19.19 1.41
CA ASP A 96 4.11 18.90 -0.03
C ASP A 96 3.38 19.98 -0.83
N PHE A 97 2.29 20.56 -0.31
CA PHE A 97 1.52 21.55 -1.03
C PHE A 97 2.32 22.84 -1.26
N GLU A 98 2.94 23.37 -0.20
CA GLU A 98 3.83 24.52 -0.27
C GLU A 98 5.06 24.22 -1.13
N GLN A 99 5.61 23.01 -1.03
CA GLN A 99 6.77 22.60 -1.81
C GLN A 99 6.47 22.57 -3.31
N VAL A 100 5.35 21.98 -3.73
CA VAL A 100 4.98 21.95 -5.15
C VAL A 100 4.69 23.37 -5.66
N LEU A 101 3.98 24.18 -4.87
CA LEU A 101 3.64 25.56 -5.26
C LEU A 101 4.89 26.44 -5.43
N THR A 102 5.89 26.30 -4.55
CA THR A 102 7.13 27.11 -4.58
C THR A 102 8.16 26.60 -5.57
N SER A 103 8.33 25.28 -5.66
CA SER A 103 9.34 24.67 -6.53
C SER A 103 8.87 24.48 -7.98
N GLY A 104 7.55 24.46 -8.20
CA GLY A 104 6.93 24.09 -9.47
C GLY A 104 7.11 22.61 -9.84
N LYS A 105 7.72 21.79 -8.97
CA LYS A 105 7.97 20.37 -9.23
C LYS A 105 6.87 19.52 -8.62
N ASN A 106 6.24 18.70 -9.45
CA ASN A 106 5.21 17.76 -9.01
C ASN A 106 5.77 16.71 -8.05
N ILE A 107 4.97 16.34 -7.06
CA ILE A 107 5.24 15.21 -6.16
C ILE A 107 4.28 14.08 -6.51
N LEU A 108 4.81 12.89 -6.75
CA LEU A 108 4.01 11.73 -7.17
C LEU A 108 4.14 10.59 -6.15
N ASN A 109 3.01 9.98 -5.77
CA ASN A 109 2.92 8.80 -4.92
C ASN A 109 3.72 8.88 -3.61
N HIS A 110 3.85 10.09 -3.04
CA HIS A 110 4.56 10.28 -1.79
C HIS A 110 3.73 9.71 -0.63
N LYS A 111 4.28 8.71 0.06
CA LYS A 111 3.63 8.11 1.22
C LYS A 111 3.68 9.07 2.41
N GLN A 112 2.52 9.45 2.92
CA GLN A 112 2.37 10.24 4.14
C GLN A 112 1.60 9.51 5.21
N ASN A 113 2.02 9.70 6.47
CA ASN A 113 1.36 9.15 7.64
C ASN A 113 0.81 10.29 8.51
N TYR A 114 -0.51 10.47 8.45
CA TYR A 114 -1.25 11.43 9.25
C TYR A 114 -1.71 10.78 10.55
N LYS A 115 -0.80 10.72 11.54
CA LYS A 115 -1.05 10.09 12.85
C LYS A 115 -2.33 10.56 13.53
N ASN A 116 -2.60 11.88 13.50
CA ASN A 116 -3.77 12.47 14.15
C ASN A 116 -5.10 12.06 13.49
N LEU A 117 -5.04 11.58 12.24
CA LEU A 117 -6.20 11.11 11.48
C LEU A 117 -6.25 9.57 11.42
N ASN A 118 -5.29 8.87 12.02
CA ASN A 118 -5.07 7.43 11.85
C ASN A 118 -5.07 7.00 10.37
N LEU A 119 -4.48 7.83 9.51
CA LEU A 119 -4.59 7.71 8.08
C LEU A 119 -3.21 7.65 7.44
N ILE A 120 -2.98 6.67 6.56
CA ILE A 120 -1.79 6.56 5.73
C ILE A 120 -2.24 6.67 4.27
N VAL A 121 -1.70 7.65 3.56
CA VAL A 121 -2.04 7.86 2.14
C VAL A 121 -0.80 7.85 1.26
N LYS A 122 -0.96 7.48 0.00
CA LYS A 122 -0.07 7.96 -1.05
C LYS A 122 -0.68 9.22 -1.65
N GLN A 123 0.03 10.33 -1.55
CA GLN A 123 -0.40 11.59 -2.12
C GLN A 123 0.38 11.93 -3.38
N THR A 124 -0.35 12.43 -4.36
CA THR A 124 0.21 13.01 -5.58
C THR A 124 -0.26 14.45 -5.66
N VAL A 125 0.66 15.40 -5.76
CA VAL A 125 0.42 16.83 -5.81
C VAL A 125 1.01 17.37 -7.12
N VAL A 126 0.15 17.88 -7.98
CA VAL A 126 0.50 18.37 -9.31
C VAL A 126 0.11 19.83 -9.44
N LEU A 127 1.05 20.68 -9.87
CA LEU A 127 0.75 22.07 -10.23
C LEU A 127 0.22 22.12 -11.66
N VAL A 128 -0.94 22.74 -11.85
CA VAL A 128 -1.51 22.98 -13.17
C VAL A 128 -1.17 24.39 -13.63
N GLU A 129 -0.18 24.49 -14.53
CA GLU A 129 0.47 25.74 -14.93
C GLU A 129 -0.51 26.78 -15.53
N ASN A 130 -1.48 26.35 -16.34
CA ASN A 130 -2.40 27.25 -17.05
C ASN A 130 -3.41 27.97 -16.14
N SER A 131 -3.59 27.49 -14.91
CA SER A 131 -4.66 27.97 -14.01
C SER A 131 -4.21 28.17 -12.56
N HIS A 132 -2.91 27.98 -12.27
CA HIS A 132 -2.28 28.18 -10.96
C HIS A 132 -3.05 27.56 -9.79
N PHE A 133 -3.53 26.33 -9.97
CA PHE A 133 -4.11 25.51 -8.91
C PHE A 133 -3.32 24.21 -8.74
N LEU A 134 -3.41 23.61 -7.55
CA LEU A 134 -2.88 22.29 -7.28
C LEU A 134 -3.98 21.24 -7.45
N PHE A 135 -3.66 20.20 -8.20
CA PHE A 135 -4.44 18.98 -8.29
C PHE A 135 -3.84 17.93 -7.36
N VAL A 136 -4.64 17.43 -6.42
CA VAL A 136 -4.18 16.51 -5.38
C VAL A 136 -4.97 15.21 -5.47
N LEU A 137 -4.25 14.09 -5.52
CA LEU A 137 -4.80 12.74 -5.40
C LEU A 137 -4.38 12.13 -4.07
N LEU A 138 -5.33 11.50 -3.38
CA LEU A 138 -5.15 10.82 -2.11
C LEU A 138 -5.63 9.37 -2.23
N GLU A 139 -4.68 8.45 -2.24
CA GLU A 139 -4.95 7.02 -2.17
C GLU A 139 -4.78 6.55 -0.72
N ASP A 140 -5.87 6.14 -0.07
CA ASP A 140 -5.80 5.52 1.26
C ASP A 140 -5.15 4.14 1.15
N ILE A 141 -4.04 3.96 1.85
CA ILE A 141 -3.28 2.70 1.90
C ILE A 141 -3.19 2.17 3.33
N THR A 142 -4.04 2.66 4.23
CA THR A 142 -3.98 2.35 5.67
C THR A 142 -4.18 0.86 5.92
N ARG A 143 -5.14 0.22 5.24
CA ARG A 143 -5.44 -1.20 5.42
C ARG A 143 -4.32 -2.08 4.87
N GLU A 144 -3.81 -1.73 3.71
CA GLU A 144 -2.71 -2.41 3.03
C GLU A 144 -1.46 -2.39 3.90
N GLU A 145 -1.14 -1.22 4.48
CA GLU A 145 -0.02 -1.06 5.39
C GLU A 145 -0.21 -1.82 6.71
N GLN A 146 -1.41 -1.84 7.27
CA GLN A 146 -1.72 -2.64 8.47
C GLN A 146 -1.57 -4.14 8.22
N ILE A 147 -2.09 -4.64 7.09
CA ILE A 147 -1.95 -6.05 6.71
C ILE A 147 -0.48 -6.39 6.52
N ARG A 148 0.26 -5.55 5.80
CA ARG A 148 1.68 -5.75 5.53
C ARG A 148 2.51 -5.77 6.81
N GLU A 149 2.22 -4.86 7.75
CA GLU A 149 2.91 -4.80 9.02
C GLU A 149 2.59 -6.01 9.91
N ASN A 150 1.33 -6.46 9.94
CA ASN A 150 0.95 -7.66 10.68
C ASN A 150 1.62 -8.92 10.10
N GLN A 151 1.68 -9.06 8.77
CA GLN A 151 2.41 -10.14 8.11
C GLN A 151 3.89 -10.10 8.45
N ARG A 152 4.52 -8.91 8.42
CA ARG A 152 5.91 -8.73 8.82
C ARG A 152 6.15 -9.19 10.25
N ARG A 153 5.28 -8.76 11.19
CA ARG A 153 5.38 -9.14 12.60
C ARG A 153 5.25 -10.65 12.80
N THR A 154 4.26 -11.29 12.20
CA THR A 154 4.07 -12.75 12.30
C THR A 154 5.26 -13.52 11.71
N ALA A 155 5.84 -13.04 10.61
CA ALA A 155 7.03 -13.66 10.03
C ALA A 155 8.23 -13.56 11.00
N GLU A 156 8.45 -12.39 11.60
CA GLU A 156 9.50 -12.17 12.60
C GLU A 156 9.31 -13.06 13.84
N GLU A 157 8.09 -13.16 14.37
CA GLU A 157 7.73 -14.04 15.49
C GLU A 157 8.00 -15.51 15.16
N THR A 158 7.66 -15.95 13.94
CA THR A 158 7.88 -17.33 13.48
C THR A 158 9.37 -17.66 13.40
N VAL A 159 10.18 -16.75 12.86
CA VAL A 159 11.64 -16.91 12.78
C VAL A 159 12.26 -16.97 14.19
N ALA A 160 11.81 -16.09 15.09
CA ALA A 160 12.28 -16.09 16.48
C ALA A 160 11.96 -17.42 17.18
N PHE A 161 10.74 -17.93 17.02
CA PHE A 161 10.33 -19.22 17.58
C PHE A 161 11.16 -20.38 17.03
N ALA A 162 11.39 -20.44 15.71
CA ALA A 162 12.21 -21.47 15.09
C ALA A 162 13.65 -21.46 15.63
N ASN A 163 14.26 -20.27 15.72
CA ASN A 163 15.61 -20.11 16.27
C ASN A 163 15.69 -20.53 17.75
N GLU A 164 14.67 -20.21 18.53
CA GLU A 164 14.60 -20.64 19.93
C GLU A 164 14.53 -22.17 20.04
N ALA A 165 13.69 -22.82 19.22
CA ALA A 165 13.58 -24.28 19.19
C ALA A 165 14.90 -24.95 18.81
N VAL A 166 15.61 -24.43 17.79
CA VAL A 166 16.94 -24.92 17.40
C VAL A 166 17.94 -24.75 18.55
N SER A 167 17.96 -23.59 19.21
CA SER A 167 18.84 -23.36 20.38
C SER A 167 18.56 -24.36 21.50
N ARG A 168 17.30 -24.69 21.79
CA ARG A 168 16.94 -25.70 22.79
C ARG A 168 17.45 -27.08 22.39
N GLN A 169 17.30 -27.48 21.12
CA GLN A 169 17.82 -28.77 20.64
C GLN A 169 19.35 -28.83 20.73
N MET A 170 20.07 -27.77 20.37
CA MET A 170 21.53 -27.74 20.46
C MET A 170 22.04 -27.88 21.90
N ARG A 171 21.33 -27.29 22.88
CA ARG A 171 21.67 -27.50 24.31
C ARG A 171 21.46 -28.95 24.73
N ALA A 172 20.34 -29.57 24.35
CA ALA A 172 20.08 -30.98 24.65
C ALA A 172 21.14 -31.90 24.00
N VAL A 173 21.54 -31.62 22.76
CA VAL A 173 22.63 -32.34 22.08
C VAL A 173 23.94 -32.19 22.85
N GLN A 174 24.26 -30.99 23.34
CA GLN A 174 25.47 -30.75 24.13
C GLN A 174 25.43 -31.52 25.48
N GLU A 175 24.29 -31.58 26.16
CA GLU A 175 24.12 -32.38 27.38
C GLU A 175 24.33 -33.88 27.10
N ILE A 176 23.73 -34.40 26.02
CA ILE A 176 23.92 -35.80 25.61
C ILE A 176 25.40 -36.07 25.28
N ALA A 177 26.05 -35.16 24.55
CA ALA A 177 27.47 -35.29 24.21
C ALA A 177 28.36 -35.29 25.46
N ASN A 178 28.05 -34.46 26.46
CA ASN A 178 28.77 -34.43 27.73
C ASN A 178 28.61 -35.77 28.49
N LEU A 179 27.38 -36.28 28.61
CA LEU A 179 27.10 -37.58 29.25
C LEU A 179 27.79 -38.75 28.53
N LEU A 180 27.78 -38.75 27.20
CA LEU A 180 28.50 -39.74 26.39
C LEU A 180 30.01 -39.65 26.61
N GLY A 181 30.57 -38.43 26.69
CA GLY A 181 31.98 -38.22 26.99
C GLY A 181 32.39 -38.74 28.37
N GLU A 182 31.58 -38.45 29.39
CA GLU A 182 31.79 -38.91 30.77
C GLU A 182 31.78 -40.43 30.87
N THR A 183 30.70 -41.07 30.40
CA THR A 183 30.55 -42.54 30.42
C THR A 183 31.64 -43.26 29.61
N THR A 184 32.07 -42.68 28.48
CA THR A 184 33.18 -43.25 27.67
C THR A 184 34.49 -43.18 28.45
N SER A 185 34.77 -42.06 29.12
CA SER A 185 35.96 -41.89 29.96
C SER A 185 35.96 -42.88 31.14
N GLU A 186 34.83 -43.04 31.84
CA GLU A 186 34.69 -44.03 32.91
C GLU A 186 34.93 -45.45 32.41
N THR A 187 34.34 -45.79 31.25
CA THR A 187 34.50 -47.10 30.61
C THR A 187 35.96 -47.35 30.23
N GLU A 188 36.65 -46.35 29.67
CA GLU A 188 38.07 -46.45 29.35
C GLU A 188 38.92 -46.69 30.59
N VAL A 189 38.68 -45.96 31.69
CA VAL A 189 39.39 -46.13 32.95
C VAL A 189 39.17 -47.55 33.51
N ALA A 190 37.92 -48.02 33.53
CA ALA A 190 37.59 -49.37 34.00
C ALA A 190 38.28 -50.45 33.15
N LEU A 191 38.25 -50.32 31.82
CA LEU A 191 38.94 -51.24 30.90
C LEU A 191 40.46 -51.21 31.08
N ARG A 192 41.06 -50.02 31.26
CA ARG A 192 42.50 -49.89 31.55
C ARG A 192 42.87 -50.55 32.87
N GLN A 193 42.05 -50.40 33.92
CA GLN A 193 42.26 -51.05 35.21
C GLN A 193 42.17 -52.58 35.10
N LEU A 194 41.15 -53.09 34.39
CA LEU A 194 41.02 -54.54 34.11
C LEU A 194 42.23 -55.06 33.34
N THR A 195 42.65 -54.35 32.30
CA THR A 195 43.81 -54.74 31.48
C THR A 195 45.08 -54.73 32.31
N LYS A 196 45.30 -53.69 33.15
CA LYS A 196 46.41 -53.66 34.11
C LYS A 196 46.40 -54.87 35.03
N ASN A 197 45.28 -55.16 35.70
CA ASN A 197 45.16 -56.27 36.64
C ASN A 197 45.40 -57.64 36.00
N ILE A 198 44.96 -57.85 34.76
CA ILE A 198 45.23 -59.07 34.00
C ILE A 198 46.73 -59.17 33.65
N ILE A 199 47.36 -58.05 33.27
CA ILE A 199 48.81 -58.00 32.98
C ILE A 199 49.63 -58.23 34.25
N SER A 200 49.28 -57.63 35.40
CA SER A 200 49.98 -57.87 36.67
C SER A 200 49.83 -59.30 37.17
N LYS A 201 48.65 -59.93 37.02
CA LYS A 201 48.49 -61.36 37.34
C LYS A 201 49.34 -62.29 36.47
N LYS A 202 49.51 -61.98 35.19
CA LYS A 202 50.43 -62.72 34.29
C LYS A 202 51.91 -62.57 34.67
N GLY A 203 52.28 -61.51 35.39
CA GLY A 203 53.62 -61.33 35.95
C GLY A 203 53.86 -62.14 37.23
N GLU A 204 52.86 -62.24 38.11
CA GLU A 204 52.97 -62.98 39.37
C GLU A 204 52.97 -64.51 39.20
N ASP A 205 52.30 -65.04 38.17
CA ASP A 205 52.32 -66.49 37.87
C ASP A 205 53.67 -66.96 37.29
N ASN A 206 54.45 -66.05 36.69
CA ASN A 206 55.78 -66.35 36.17
C ASN A 206 56.89 -66.33 37.24
N ASP A 207 56.69 -65.60 38.35
CA ASP A 207 57.63 -65.52 39.48
C ASP A 207 57.38 -66.59 40.56
N ARG A 208 56.27 -67.34 40.47
CA ARG A 208 55.98 -68.50 41.34
C ARG A 208 56.38 -69.85 40.75
N SER A 209 56.95 -69.85 39.54
CA SER A 209 57.35 -71.07 38.81
C SER A 209 58.86 -71.23 38.66
N ASN A 210 59.68 -70.52 39.45
CA ASN A 210 61.14 -70.66 39.46
C ASN A 210 61.67 -70.92 40.88
#